data_AF-A0A8J2R6T0-F1
#
_entry.id   AF-A0A8J2R6T0-F1
#
_cell.length_a   1.000
_cell.length_b   1.000
_cell.length_c   1.000
_cell.angle_alpha   90.00
_cell.angle_beta   90.00
_cell.angle_gamma   90.00
#
_symmetry.space_group_name_H-M   'P 1'
#
loop_
_entity.id
_entity.type
_entity.pdbx_description
1 polymer ?
#
loop_
_entity_poly.entity_id
_entity_poly.type
_entity_poly.pdbx_seq_one_letter_code
_entity_poly.pdbx_strand_id
1 'polypeptide(L)'
;MNIDFEAMAVLEEESQNESLGVFGSSGAGVVTGERRESGKRGRRPGRKAQLDKQDMKAKLVATSERSRQSARECRARKKLRYQYLEELVADRERSVLALRKELDKYYKWNLELDQGRMPEGLDLLLQEMGVVKEEVKI
;
A
#
# COMPACT_ATOMS: atom_id res chain seq x y z
N MET A 1 -16.03 -4.76 12.62
CA MET A 1 -15.24 -3.53 12.85
C MET A 1 -14.76 -3.09 11.48
N ASN A 2 -15.62 -2.37 10.76
CA ASN A 2 -15.28 -1.80 9.47
C ASN A 2 -14.64 -0.46 9.80
N ILE A 3 -13.34 -0.33 9.61
CA ILE A 3 -12.70 0.98 9.65
C ILE A 3 -13.11 1.62 8.33
N ASP A 4 -14.02 2.59 8.41
CA ASP A 4 -14.62 3.24 7.25
C ASP A 4 -13.52 3.83 6.37
N PHE A 5 -13.39 3.28 5.16
CA PHE A 5 -12.48 3.73 4.11
C PHE A 5 -12.68 5.22 3.78
N GLU A 6 -13.91 5.70 3.98
CA GLU A 6 -14.32 7.10 3.85
C GLU A 6 -13.64 7.99 4.90
N ALA A 7 -13.47 7.51 6.15
CA ALA A 7 -12.76 8.25 7.19
C ALA A 7 -11.26 8.42 6.89
N MET A 8 -10.64 7.48 6.16
CA MET A 8 -9.23 7.58 5.80
C MET A 8 -9.00 8.45 4.54
N ALA A 9 -9.97 8.47 3.61
CA ALA A 9 -9.97 9.37 2.46
C ALA A 9 -10.21 10.84 2.87
N VAL A 10 -11.09 11.09 3.83
CA VAL A 10 -11.33 12.44 4.39
C VAL A 10 -10.06 12.99 5.07
N LEU A 11 -9.30 12.15 5.77
CA LEU A 11 -8.01 12.54 6.34
C LEU A 11 -6.92 12.81 5.27
N GLU A 12 -7.06 12.24 4.08
CA GLU A 12 -6.17 12.47 2.94
C GLU A 12 -6.46 13.84 2.28
N GLU A 13 -7.72 14.30 2.26
CA GLU A 13 -8.12 15.65 1.80
C GLU A 13 -7.90 16.76 2.85
N GLU A 14 -8.22 16.53 4.12
CA GLU A 14 -8.03 17.55 5.18
C GLU A 14 -6.54 17.90 5.38
N SER A 15 -5.62 16.93 5.23
CA SER A 15 -4.17 17.17 5.35
C SER A 15 -3.55 17.98 4.20
N GLN A 16 -4.23 18.09 3.06
CA GLN A 16 -3.79 18.94 1.95
C GLN A 16 -4.20 20.40 2.15
N ASN A 17 -5.31 20.64 2.87
CA ASN A 17 -5.84 21.99 3.11
C ASN A 17 -5.16 22.70 4.30
N GLU A 18 -4.68 21.97 5.31
CA GLU A 18 -3.99 22.56 6.48
C GLU A 18 -2.54 23.02 6.23
N SER A 19 -2.04 23.03 4.99
CA SER A 19 -0.68 23.52 4.71
C SER A 19 -0.53 25.06 4.72
N LEU A 20 -1.62 25.80 4.96
CA LEU A 20 -1.67 27.25 5.16
C LEU A 20 -1.94 27.60 6.63
N GLY A 21 -1.04 27.23 7.54
CA GLY A 21 -1.21 27.50 8.97
C GLY A 21 0.09 27.54 9.78
N VAL A 22 0.66 28.74 9.91
CA VAL A 22 1.42 29.30 11.05
C VAL A 22 2.55 28.46 11.68
N PHE A 23 3.78 28.97 11.52
CA PHE A 23 5.01 28.51 12.17
C PHE A 23 4.96 28.58 13.72
N GLY A 24 5.24 27.44 14.38
CA GLY A 24 5.65 27.37 15.79
C GLY A 24 7.06 26.79 15.90
N SER A 25 8.02 27.63 16.28
CA SER A 25 9.44 27.32 16.44
C SER A 25 9.71 26.61 17.77
N SER A 26 10.45 25.50 17.76
CA SER A 26 11.27 25.01 18.89
C SER A 26 12.37 24.10 18.37
N GLY A 27 13.62 24.43 18.73
CA GLY A 27 14.83 24.01 18.03
C GLY A 27 15.37 22.61 18.36
N ALA A 28 16.28 22.16 17.50
CA ALA A 28 17.24 21.10 17.78
C ALA A 28 18.55 21.44 17.03
N GLY A 29 19.65 21.44 17.77
CA GLY A 29 20.95 21.93 17.33
C GLY A 29 21.62 21.06 16.27
N VAL A 30 22.48 21.71 15.48
CA VAL A 30 23.55 21.04 14.74
C VAL A 30 24.82 21.86 14.94
N VAL A 31 25.79 21.22 15.57
CA VAL A 31 27.18 21.68 15.74
C VAL A 31 27.96 21.21 14.52
N THR A 32 28.54 22.13 13.76
CA THR A 32 29.70 21.87 12.90
C THR A 32 30.55 23.13 12.87
N GLY A 33 31.76 23.06 13.42
CA GLY A 33 32.73 24.15 13.38
C GLY A 33 33.38 24.27 12.02
N GLU A 34 33.83 25.49 11.68
CA GLU A 34 35.01 25.72 10.84
C GLU A 34 35.47 27.20 10.93
N ARG A 35 36.73 27.33 11.37
CA ARG A 35 37.77 28.30 10.95
C ARG A 35 37.36 29.76 10.66
N ARG A 36 37.66 30.65 11.61
CA ARG A 36 37.73 32.10 11.38
C ARG A 36 39.06 32.46 10.72
N GLU A 37 39.03 32.84 9.45
CA GLU A 37 40.09 33.62 8.81
C GLU A 37 39.47 34.93 8.29
N SER A 38 39.74 36.02 9.02
CA SER A 38 39.15 37.33 8.80
C SER A 38 39.86 38.09 7.68
N GLY A 39 39.09 38.41 6.63
CA GLY A 39 39.54 38.97 5.37
C GLY A 39 39.96 40.44 5.36
N LYS A 40 40.57 40.78 4.23
CA LYS A 40 40.90 42.15 3.79
C LYS A 40 39.62 43.01 3.64
N ARG A 41 39.75 44.25 4.09
CA ARG A 41 38.76 45.35 4.15
C ARG A 41 38.16 45.63 2.77
N GLY A 42 36.84 45.85 2.68
CA GLY A 42 36.27 46.59 1.54
C GLY A 42 34.85 46.30 1.01
N ARG A 43 33.96 45.54 1.67
CA ARG A 43 32.58 45.35 1.16
C ARG A 43 31.50 45.73 2.18
N ARG A 44 30.55 46.57 1.75
CA ARG A 44 29.45 47.14 2.56
C ARG A 44 28.74 46.05 3.40
N PRO A 45 28.58 46.25 4.73
CA PRO A 45 28.21 45.18 5.69
C PRO A 45 26.75 44.67 5.65
N GLY A 46 25.90 45.10 4.72
CA GLY A 46 24.47 44.70 4.70
C GLY A 46 24.08 43.66 3.64
N ARG A 47 24.75 43.62 2.49
CA ARG A 47 24.27 42.84 1.32
C ARG A 47 24.59 41.35 1.36
N LYS A 48 25.73 40.95 1.94
CA LYS A 48 26.11 39.52 2.04
C LYS A 48 25.25 38.79 3.08
N ALA A 49 25.07 39.38 4.26
CA ALA A 49 24.25 38.79 5.32
C ALA A 49 22.77 38.59 4.92
N GLN A 50 22.24 39.41 4.02
CA GLN A 50 20.88 39.23 3.51
C GLN A 50 20.80 38.11 2.45
N LEU A 51 21.81 37.98 1.59
CA LEU A 51 21.93 36.85 0.66
C LEU A 51 22.06 35.53 1.42
N ASP A 52 22.94 35.47 2.43
CA ASP A 52 23.15 34.26 3.22
C ASP A 52 21.87 33.82 3.96
N LYS A 53 21.06 34.76 4.43
CA LYS A 53 19.74 34.46 5.03
C LYS A 53 18.73 33.93 4.01
N GLN A 54 18.74 34.45 2.78
CA GLN A 54 17.87 33.98 1.70
C GLN A 54 18.27 32.56 1.26
N ASP A 55 19.56 32.29 1.13
CA ASP A 55 20.09 30.96 0.80
C ASP A 55 19.78 29.94 1.88
N MET A 56 19.89 30.32 3.16
CA MET A 56 19.52 29.46 4.28
C MET A 56 18.02 29.18 4.30
N LYS A 57 17.18 30.18 4.03
CA LYS A 57 15.72 29.99 3.92
C LYS A 57 15.37 29.05 2.78
N ALA A 58 15.99 29.22 1.61
CA ALA A 58 15.77 28.35 0.46
C ALA A 58 16.17 26.89 0.76
N LYS A 59 17.30 26.68 1.44
CA LYS A 59 17.75 25.35 1.88
C LYS A 59 16.79 24.70 2.89
N LEU A 60 16.31 25.47 3.87
CA LEU A 60 15.36 24.98 4.88
C LEU A 60 14.00 24.60 4.27
N VAL A 61 13.52 25.38 3.30
CA VAL A 61 12.30 25.05 2.56
C VAL A 61 12.50 23.77 1.76
N ALA A 62 13.60 23.66 1.00
CA ALA A 62 13.90 22.48 0.20
C ALA A 62 14.06 21.19 1.04
N THR A 63 14.67 21.26 2.23
CA THR A 63 14.78 20.10 3.13
C THR A 63 13.44 19.73 3.76
N SER A 64 12.62 20.73 4.14
CA SER A 64 11.26 20.50 4.65
C SER A 64 10.38 19.83 3.59
N GLU A 65 10.43 20.29 2.34
CA GLU A 65 9.71 19.71 1.22
C GLU A 65 10.16 18.27 0.94
N ARG A 66 11.46 17.99 0.98
CA ARG A 66 11.99 16.62 0.85
C ARG A 66 11.53 15.71 1.99
N SER A 67 11.53 16.21 3.23
CA SER A 67 11.04 15.44 4.39
C SER A 67 9.54 15.14 4.24
N ARG A 68 8.73 16.14 3.88
CA ARG A 68 7.30 15.95 3.59
C ARG A 68 7.06 14.91 2.49
N GLN A 69 7.83 14.98 1.41
CA GLN A 69 7.73 14.02 0.31
C GLN A 69 8.07 12.59 0.75
N SER A 70 9.16 12.40 1.51
CA SER A 70 9.51 11.08 2.04
C SER A 70 8.44 10.51 2.99
N ALA A 71 7.78 11.36 3.78
CA ALA A 71 6.68 10.94 4.65
C ALA A 71 5.46 10.50 3.84
N ARG A 72 5.12 11.21 2.76
CA ARG A 72 4.05 10.82 1.82
C ARG A 72 4.36 9.48 1.15
N GLU A 73 5.57 9.32 0.63
CA GLU A 73 6.01 8.07 0.01
C GLU A 73 5.98 6.89 1.00
N CYS A 74 6.34 7.10 2.26
CA CYS A 74 6.25 6.08 3.30
C CYS A 74 4.79 5.61 3.49
N ARG A 75 3.84 6.55 3.55
CA ARG A 75 2.41 6.24 3.66
C ARG A 75 1.89 5.50 2.43
N ALA A 76 2.23 5.98 1.23
CA ALA A 76 1.84 5.34 -0.04
C ALA A 76 2.38 3.92 -0.15
N ARG A 77 3.65 3.70 0.21
CA ARG A 77 4.27 2.35 0.24
C ARG A 77 3.58 1.42 1.23
N LYS A 78 3.22 1.93 2.41
CA LYS A 78 2.50 1.14 3.43
C LYS A 78 1.11 0.73 2.92
N LYS A 79 0.37 1.65 2.28
CA LYS A 79 -0.93 1.38 1.67
C LYS A 79 -0.85 0.30 0.60
N LEU A 80 0.09 0.45 -0.35
CA LEU A 80 0.32 -0.55 -1.40
C LEU A 80 0.70 -1.92 -0.83
N ARG A 81 1.55 -1.95 0.20
CA ARG A 81 1.95 -3.19 0.86
C ARG A 81 0.77 -3.92 1.49
N TYR A 82 -0.11 -3.19 2.20
CA TYR A 82 -1.27 -3.80 2.82
C TYR A 82 -2.31 -4.25 1.80
N GLN A 83 -2.55 -3.44 0.77
CA GLN A 83 -3.42 -3.83 -0.34
C GLN A 83 -2.97 -5.15 -0.97
N TYR A 84 -1.68 -5.30 -1.28
CA TYR A 84 -1.16 -6.56 -1.84
C TYR A 84 -1.35 -7.76 -0.89
N LEU A 85 -1.11 -7.57 0.41
CA LEU A 85 -1.29 -8.62 1.40
C LEU A 85 -2.78 -9.00 1.56
N GLU A 86 -3.67 -8.02 1.53
CA GLU A 86 -5.13 -8.23 1.57
C GLU A 86 -5.60 -9.02 0.34
N GLU A 87 -5.14 -8.64 -0.85
CA GLU A 87 -5.47 -9.35 -2.09
C GLU A 87 -4.98 -10.81 -2.05
N LEU A 88 -3.73 -11.05 -1.62
CA LEU A 88 -3.18 -12.40 -1.45
C LEU A 88 -3.99 -13.26 -0.46
N VAL A 89 -4.37 -12.69 0.68
CA VAL A 89 -5.16 -13.41 1.70
C VAL A 89 -6.55 -13.72 1.13
N ALA A 90 -7.21 -12.75 0.50
CA ALA A 90 -8.52 -12.93 -0.09
C ALA A 90 -8.52 -14.00 -1.21
N ASP A 91 -7.50 -14.02 -2.07
CA ASP A 91 -7.34 -15.07 -3.09
C ASP A 91 -7.14 -16.45 -2.48
N ARG A 92 -6.33 -16.53 -1.42
CA ARG A 92 -6.09 -17.79 -0.71
C ARG A 92 -7.36 -18.30 -0.05
N GLU A 93 -8.11 -17.44 0.62
CA GLU A 93 -9.38 -17.78 1.25
C GLU A 93 -10.42 -18.25 0.23
N ARG A 94 -10.55 -17.55 -0.91
CA ARG A 94 -11.41 -17.99 -2.02
C ARG A 94 -11.04 -19.39 -2.51
N SER A 95 -9.75 -19.64 -2.71
CA SER A 95 -9.25 -20.94 -3.17
C SER A 95 -9.54 -22.05 -2.16
N VAL A 96 -9.32 -21.79 -0.86
CA VAL A 96 -9.60 -22.75 0.21
C VAL A 96 -11.10 -23.07 0.28
N LEU A 97 -11.96 -22.06 0.18
CA LEU A 97 -13.41 -22.27 0.19
C LEU A 97 -13.88 -23.07 -1.03
N ALA A 98 -13.34 -22.80 -2.21
CA ALA A 98 -13.66 -23.55 -3.43
C ALA A 98 -13.27 -25.04 -3.28
N LEU A 99 -12.04 -25.31 -2.86
CA LEU A 99 -11.54 -26.67 -2.63
C LEU A 99 -12.34 -27.39 -1.54
N ARG A 100 -12.74 -26.70 -0.47
CA ARG A 100 -13.55 -27.30 0.59
C ARG A 100 -14.92 -27.72 0.08
N LYS A 101 -15.58 -26.87 -0.72
CA LYS A 101 -16.87 -27.20 -1.36
C LYS A 101 -16.72 -28.41 -2.29
N GLU A 102 -15.64 -28.47 -3.05
CA GLU A 102 -15.38 -29.60 -3.96
C GLU A 102 -15.15 -30.90 -3.18
N LEU A 103 -14.38 -30.85 -2.08
CA LEU A 103 -14.16 -31.99 -1.21
C LEU A 103 -15.46 -32.47 -0.57
N ASP A 104 -16.28 -31.55 -0.05
CA ASP A 104 -17.58 -31.88 0.53
C ASP A 104 -18.54 -32.51 -0.51
N LYS A 105 -18.46 -32.08 -1.78
CA LYS A 105 -19.18 -32.71 -2.90
C LYS A 105 -18.76 -34.17 -3.07
N TYR A 106 -17.46 -34.45 -3.14
CA TYR A 106 -16.97 -35.82 -3.31
C TYR A 106 -17.29 -36.72 -2.11
N TYR A 107 -17.27 -36.20 -0.89
CA TYR A 107 -17.72 -36.97 0.28
C TYR A 107 -19.19 -37.39 0.18
N LYS A 108 -20.07 -36.48 -0.24
CA LYS A 108 -21.49 -36.79 -0.45
C LYS A 108 -21.68 -37.82 -1.56
N TRP A 109 -20.97 -37.65 -2.68
CA TRP A 109 -21.02 -38.59 -3.79
C TRP A 109 -20.54 -39.99 -3.39
N ASN A 110 -19.44 -40.10 -2.63
CA ASN A 110 -18.98 -41.38 -2.11
C ASN A 110 -20.05 -42.05 -1.25
N LEU A 111 -20.71 -41.30 -0.36
CA LEU A 111 -21.78 -41.84 0.48
C LEU A 111 -22.98 -42.33 -0.32
N GLU A 112 -23.35 -41.65 -1.40
CA GLU A 112 -24.43 -42.07 -2.30
C GLU A 112 -24.05 -43.31 -3.10
N LEU A 113 -22.82 -43.35 -3.63
CA LEU A 113 -22.27 -44.50 -4.35
C LEU A 113 -22.18 -45.75 -3.46
N ASP A 114 -21.74 -45.60 -2.22
CA ASP A 114 -21.72 -46.69 -1.22
C ASP A 114 -23.13 -47.23 -0.95
N GLN A 115 -24.16 -46.41 -1.14
CA GLN A 115 -25.57 -46.79 -1.02
C GLN A 115 -26.19 -47.26 -2.34
N GLY A 116 -25.37 -47.42 -3.40
CA GLY A 116 -25.79 -47.84 -4.73
C GLY A 116 -26.61 -46.79 -5.49
N ARG A 117 -26.60 -45.53 -5.04
CA ARG A 117 -27.24 -44.41 -5.75
C ARG A 117 -26.23 -43.69 -6.63
N MET A 118 -26.66 -43.26 -7.80
CA MET A 118 -25.83 -42.49 -8.73
C MET A 118 -25.92 -41.00 -8.41
N PRO A 119 -24.83 -40.33 -8.03
CA PRO A 119 -24.86 -38.91 -7.68
C PRO A 119 -25.13 -37.99 -8.88
N GLU A 120 -25.88 -36.92 -8.65
CA GLU A 120 -26.20 -35.92 -9.66
C GLU A 120 -24.94 -35.17 -10.13
N GLY A 121 -24.76 -35.05 -11.45
CA GLY A 121 -23.64 -34.35 -12.07
C GLY A 121 -22.36 -35.19 -12.22
N LEU A 122 -22.38 -36.47 -11.82
CA LEU A 122 -21.27 -37.40 -12.04
C LEU A 122 -21.00 -37.66 -13.53
N ASP A 123 -22.06 -37.70 -14.33
CA ASP A 123 -22.03 -37.78 -15.79
C ASP A 123 -21.27 -36.61 -16.43
N LEU A 124 -21.57 -35.38 -16.01
CA LEU A 124 -20.88 -34.18 -16.47
C LEU A 124 -19.39 -34.24 -16.10
N LEU A 125 -19.06 -34.65 -14.87
CA LEU A 125 -17.67 -34.82 -14.45
C LEU A 125 -16.94 -35.87 -15.31
N LEU A 126 -17.57 -37.00 -15.61
CA LEU A 126 -16.97 -38.04 -16.45
C LEU A 126 -16.79 -37.59 -17.90
N GLN A 127 -17.68 -36.75 -18.41
CA GLN A 127 -17.55 -36.10 -19.71
C GLN A 127 -16.39 -35.09 -19.72
N GLU A 128 -16.27 -34.26 -18.68
CA GLU A 128 -15.16 -33.31 -18.50
C GLU A 128 -13.80 -34.03 -18.40
N MET A 129 -13.76 -35.18 -17.72
CA MET A 129 -12.55 -36.02 -17.64
C MET A 129 -12.25 -36.81 -18.92
N GLY A 130 -13.12 -36.74 -19.94
CA GLY A 130 -12.95 -37.45 -21.22
C GLY A 130 -13.06 -38.97 -21.11
N VAL A 131 -13.70 -39.47 -20.05
CA VAL A 131 -13.83 -40.91 -19.78
C VAL A 131 -15.00 -41.51 -20.56
N VAL A 132 -16.02 -40.71 -20.89
CA VAL A 132 -17.17 -41.16 -21.69
C VAL A 132 -16.92 -40.83 -23.17
N LYS A 133 -16.77 -41.87 -24.00
CA LYS A 133 -16.87 -41.75 -25.46
C LYS A 133 -18.36 -41.78 -25.81
N GLU A 134 -18.83 -40.79 -26.56
CA GLU A 134 -20.16 -40.86 -27.18
C GLU A 134 -20.21 -42.13 -28.04
N GLU A 135 -21.07 -43.07 -27.68
CA GLU A 135 -21.32 -44.21 -28.56
C GLU A 135 -22.04 -43.69 -29.81
N VAL A 136 -21.30 -43.65 -30.92
CA VAL A 136 -21.86 -43.39 -32.25
C VAL A 136 -22.83 -44.53 -32.56
N LYS A 137 -24.12 -44.27 -32.41
CA LYS A 137 -25.18 -45.12 -32.95
C LYS A 137 -25.12 -45.02 -34.48
N ILE A 138 -24.55 -46.06 -35.11
CA ILE A 138 -24.63 -46.31 -36.56
C ILE A 138 -26.00 -46.90 -36.88
#